data_AF-A0A973GSC1-F1
#
_entry.id   AF-A0A973GSC1-F1
#
_cell.length_a   1.000
_cell.length_b   1.000
_cell.length_c   1.000
_cell.angle_alpha   90.00
_cell.angle_beta   90.00
_cell.angle_gamma   90.00
#
_symmetry.space_group_name_H-M   'P 1'
#
loop_
_entity.id
_entity.type
_entity.pdbx_description
1 polymer ?
#
loop_
_entity_poly.entity_id
_entity_poly.type
_entity_poly.pdbx_seq_one_letter_code
_entity_poly.pdbx_strand_id
1 'polypeptide(L)'
;MITWLKLKPGQKGTKKLLAEHGDALVCIGYRYDEANRTRTKTVELAVEKTAWSPPARKFADDDLVPVRIGYAEKSLIESAKAAKDRWNPDMKLWFIRYGKMK
;
A
#
# COMPACT_ATOMS: atom_id res chain seq x y z
N MET A 1 0.18 -5.55 25.75
CA MET A 1 0.56 -5.82 24.34
C MET A 1 -0.65 -5.57 23.43
N ILE A 2 -0.44 -5.15 22.17
CA ILE A 2 -1.51 -5.06 21.17
C ILE A 2 -1.28 -6.14 20.11
N THR A 3 -2.28 -6.98 19.88
CA THR A 3 -2.22 -8.07 18.89
C THR A 3 -3.33 -7.91 17.86
N TRP A 4 -3.00 -8.11 16.59
CA TRP A 4 -3.92 -8.00 15.45
C TRP A 4 -4.05 -9.33 14.70
N LEU A 5 -5.28 -9.69 14.36
CA LEU A 5 -5.61 -10.85 13.54
C LEU A 5 -6.61 -10.45 12.47
N LYS A 6 -6.30 -10.70 11.20
CA LYS A 6 -7.23 -10.58 10.07
C LYS A 6 -7.64 -11.96 9.59
N LEU A 7 -8.94 -12.19 9.48
CA LEU A 7 -9.52 -13.40 8.93
C LEU A 7 -10.27 -13.11 7.63
N LYS A 8 -10.16 -14.03 6.68
CA LYS A 8 -10.93 -14.04 5.43
C LYS A 8 -12.32 -14.64 5.67
N PRO A 9 -13.33 -14.24 4.89
CA PRO A 9 -14.64 -14.88 4.91
C PRO A 9 -14.52 -16.41 4.69
N GLY A 10 -15.32 -17.18 5.42
CA GLY A 10 -15.34 -18.65 5.36
C GLY A 10 -14.36 -19.37 6.30
N GLN A 11 -13.36 -18.68 6.84
CA GLN A 11 -12.46 -19.24 7.86
C GLN A 11 -13.22 -19.56 9.17
N LYS A 12 -12.64 -20.43 10.01
CA LYS A 12 -13.20 -20.77 11.32
C LYS A 12 -13.47 -19.50 12.13
N GLY A 13 -14.68 -19.35 12.66
CA GLY A 13 -15.11 -18.17 13.43
C GLY A 13 -15.62 -16.99 12.59
N THR A 14 -15.69 -17.11 11.25
CA THR A 14 -16.22 -16.06 10.35
C THR A 14 -17.53 -16.45 9.67
N LYS A 15 -17.94 -17.73 9.70
CA LYS A 15 -19.12 -18.24 8.98
C LYS A 15 -20.42 -17.49 9.27
N LYS A 16 -20.66 -17.09 10.53
CA LYS A 16 -21.84 -16.29 10.89
C LYS A 16 -21.86 -14.93 10.18
N LEU A 17 -20.72 -14.25 10.15
CA LEU A 17 -20.61 -12.95 9.49
C LEU A 17 -20.68 -13.07 7.98
N LEU A 18 -20.15 -14.17 7.42
CA LEU A 18 -20.33 -14.47 6.00
C LEU A 18 -21.81 -14.72 5.67
N ALA A 19 -22.56 -15.40 6.54
CA ALA A 19 -24.00 -15.58 6.33
C ALA A 19 -24.78 -14.25 6.45
N GLU A 20 -24.34 -13.34 7.32
CA GLU A 20 -24.99 -12.04 7.54
C GLU A 20 -24.70 -11.01 6.44
N HIS A 21 -23.44 -10.92 6.00
CA HIS A 21 -22.99 -9.90 5.05
C HIS A 21 -22.77 -10.43 3.63
N GLY A 22 -22.81 -11.75 3.43
CA GLY A 22 -22.65 -12.38 2.12
C GLY A 22 -21.38 -11.96 1.41
N ASP A 23 -21.49 -11.75 0.10
CA ASP A 23 -20.40 -11.36 -0.79
C ASP A 23 -19.82 -9.98 -0.51
N ALA A 24 -20.53 -9.14 0.25
CA ALA A 24 -20.03 -7.83 0.66
C ALA A 24 -18.94 -7.94 1.73
N LEU A 25 -18.79 -9.09 2.42
CA LEU A 25 -17.79 -9.25 3.46
C LEU A 25 -16.38 -9.38 2.86
N VAL A 26 -15.52 -8.39 3.12
CA VAL A 26 -14.12 -8.39 2.65
C VAL A 26 -13.22 -9.12 3.63
N CYS A 27 -13.24 -8.72 4.91
CA CYS A 27 -12.49 -9.38 5.97
C CYS A 27 -13.04 -9.09 7.37
N ILE A 28 -12.54 -9.82 8.36
CA ILE A 28 -12.84 -9.63 9.77
C ILE A 28 -11.54 -9.31 10.50
N GLY A 29 -11.52 -8.19 11.24
CA GLY A 29 -10.40 -7.79 12.08
C GLY A 29 -10.67 -8.08 13.56
N TYR A 30 -9.69 -8.62 14.27
CA TYR A 30 -9.65 -8.67 15.73
C TYR A 30 -8.46 -7.86 16.22
N ARG A 31 -8.72 -6.96 17.16
CA ARG A 31 -7.71 -6.22 17.92
C ARG A 31 -7.85 -6.57 19.39
N TYR A 32 -6.78 -7.05 19.99
CA TYR A 32 -6.69 -7.31 21.41
C TYR A 32 -5.81 -6.25 22.04
N ASP A 33 -6.33 -5.60 23.07
CA ASP A 33 -5.62 -4.61 23.87
C ASP A 33 -5.66 -5.06 25.33
N GLU A 34 -4.54 -5.59 25.80
CA GLU A 34 -4.41 -6.09 27.17
C GLU A 34 -4.43 -4.97 28.21
N ALA A 35 -3.88 -3.80 27.88
CA ALA A 35 -3.80 -2.68 28.82
C ALA A 35 -5.19 -2.18 29.15
N ASN A 36 -6.05 -2.07 28.13
CA ASN A 36 -7.45 -1.68 28.29
C ASN A 36 -8.40 -2.87 28.52
N ARG A 37 -7.89 -4.11 28.50
CA ARG A 37 -8.68 -5.36 28.58
C ARG A 37 -9.82 -5.42 27.57
N THR A 38 -9.60 -4.93 26.36
CA THR A 38 -10.63 -4.90 25.31
C THR A 38 -10.30 -5.82 24.15
N ARG A 39 -11.34 -6.40 23.57
CA ARG A 39 -11.29 -7.07 22.26
C ARG A 39 -12.22 -6.35 21.32
N THR A 40 -11.68 -5.65 20.35
CA THR A 40 -12.44 -5.05 19.25
C THR A 40 -12.56 -6.04 18.11
N LYS A 41 -13.78 -6.28 17.63
CA LYS A 41 -14.04 -7.07 16.42
C LYS A 41 -14.68 -6.17 15.38
N THR A 42 -14.11 -6.11 14.18
CA THR A 42 -14.59 -5.28 13.08
C THR A 42 -14.82 -6.13 11.84
N VAL A 43 -15.72 -5.68 10.98
CA VAL A 43 -15.94 -6.21 9.63
C VAL A 43 -15.61 -5.12 8.63
N GLU A 44 -14.93 -5.49 7.56
CA GLU A 44 -14.74 -4.63 6.40
C GLU A 44 -15.73 -5.07 5.32
N LEU A 45 -16.56 -4.12 4.86
CA LEU A 45 -17.64 -4.39 3.91
C LEU A 45 -17.41 -3.61 2.61
N ALA A 46 -17.58 -4.28 1.48
CA ALA A 46 -17.68 -3.64 0.18
C ALA A 46 -19.09 -3.03 0.04
N VAL A 47 -19.17 -1.70 0.03
CA VAL A 47 -20.44 -0.96 -0.13
C VAL A 47 -20.78 -0.71 -1.60
N GLU A 48 -19.78 -0.70 -2.46
CA GLU A 48 -19.92 -0.52 -3.90
C GLU A 48 -18.85 -1.34 -4.62
N LYS A 49 -19.21 -1.92 -5.77
CA LYS A 49 -18.28 -2.52 -6.71
C LYS A 49 -18.64 -2.09 -8.12
N THR A 50 -17.93 -1.09 -8.61
CA THR A 50 -18.15 -0.52 -9.94
C THR A 50 -16.96 -0.79 -10.84
N ALA A 51 -17.21 -0.97 -12.14
CA ALA A 51 -16.15 -1.10 -13.12
C ALA A 51 -15.28 0.17 -13.08
N TRP A 52 -13.99 0.00 -12.82
CA TRP A 52 -13.02 1.08 -12.76
C TRP A 52 -11.94 0.85 -13.80
N SER A 53 -11.80 1.78 -14.73
CA SER A 53 -10.68 1.82 -15.64
C SER A 53 -9.54 2.58 -14.97
N PRO A 54 -8.37 1.96 -14.77
CA PRO A 54 -7.22 2.68 -14.24
C PRO A 54 -6.89 3.84 -15.19
N PRO A 55 -6.44 4.99 -14.65
CA PRO A 55 -5.96 6.06 -15.51
C PRO A 55 -4.82 5.53 -16.39
N ALA A 56 -4.70 6.09 -17.60
CA ALA A 56 -3.58 5.77 -18.47
C ALA A 56 -2.26 5.92 -17.69
N ARG A 57 -1.37 4.94 -17.87
CA ARG A 57 -0.07 4.96 -17.22
C ARG A 57 0.63 6.28 -17.58
N LYS A 58 1.00 7.07 -16.58
CA LYS A 58 1.61 8.40 -16.80
C LYS A 58 2.97 8.33 -17.47
N PHE A 59 3.70 7.24 -17.24
CA PHE A 59 5.06 7.01 -17.74
C PHE A 59 5.17 5.58 -18.25
N ALA A 60 5.76 5.39 -19.43
CA ALA A 60 6.15 4.09 -19.92
C ALA A 60 7.32 3.52 -19.08
N ASP A 61 7.57 2.22 -19.20
CA ASP A 61 8.81 1.66 -18.67
C ASP A 61 10.00 2.37 -19.34
N ASP A 62 11.01 2.69 -18.54
CA ASP A 62 12.24 3.35 -18.98
C ASP A 62 12.15 4.86 -19.30
N ASP A 63 10.95 5.46 -19.18
CA ASP A 63 10.75 6.91 -19.32
C ASP A 63 11.62 7.68 -18.32
N LEU A 64 12.28 8.73 -18.79
CA LEU A 64 13.09 9.58 -17.93
C LEU A 64 12.18 10.54 -17.15
N VAL A 65 12.03 10.31 -15.85
CA VAL A 65 11.13 11.07 -14.98
C VAL A 65 11.90 11.91 -13.95
N PRO A 66 11.45 13.14 -13.68
CA PRO A 66 12.02 13.96 -12.61
C PRO A 66 11.56 13.46 -11.24
N VAL A 67 12.51 13.20 -10.34
CA VAL A 67 12.31 12.75 -8.97
C VAL A 67 13.04 13.69 -8.02
N ARG A 68 12.35 14.13 -6.98
CA ARG A 68 12.98 14.88 -5.88
C ARG A 68 13.34 13.91 -4.78
N ILE A 69 14.63 13.83 -4.46
CA ILE A 69 15.15 13.03 -3.35
C ILE A 69 15.63 13.99 -2.28
N GLY A 70 15.13 13.84 -1.06
CA GLY A 70 15.53 14.61 0.11
C GLY A 70 16.97 14.31 0.50
N TYR A 71 17.65 15.31 1.07
CA TYR A 71 19.07 15.18 1.43
C TYR A 71 19.36 14.06 2.45
N ALA A 72 18.41 13.77 3.34
CA ALA A 72 18.54 12.71 4.33
C ALA A 72 18.35 11.29 3.75
N GLU A 73 17.84 11.16 2.52
CA GLU A 73 17.50 9.88 1.89
C GLU A 73 18.71 9.26 1.18
N LYS A 74 19.78 9.01 1.94
CA LYS A 74 21.09 8.57 1.41
C LYS A 74 21.01 7.32 0.53
N SER A 75 20.18 6.34 0.90
CA SER A 75 19.99 5.10 0.13
C SER A 75 19.36 5.35 -1.25
N LEU A 76 18.44 6.31 -1.36
CA LEU A 76 17.82 6.69 -2.62
C LEU A 76 18.81 7.46 -3.52
N ILE A 77 19.64 8.31 -2.92
CA ILE A 77 20.72 9.01 -3.62
C ILE A 77 21.74 8.01 -4.18
N GLU A 78 22.14 7.01 -3.38
CA GLU A 78 23.05 5.96 -3.81
C GLU A 78 22.46 5.12 -4.96
N SER A 79 21.17 4.78 -4.85
CA SER A 79 20.45 4.07 -5.91
C SER A 79 20.39 4.89 -7.21
N ALA A 80 20.16 6.20 -7.13
CA ALA A 80 20.12 7.08 -8.30
C ALA A 80 21.48 7.17 -9.00
N LYS A 81 22.56 7.27 -8.21
CA LYS A 81 23.93 7.26 -8.73
C LYS A 81 24.28 5.92 -9.39
N ALA A 82 23.89 4.80 -8.77
CA ALA A 82 24.15 3.46 -9.29
C ALA A 82 23.43 3.21 -10.62
N ALA A 83 22.22 3.74 -10.78
CA ALA A 83 21.45 3.67 -12.02
C ALA A 83 21.98 4.61 -13.14
N LYS A 84 23.07 5.36 -12.90
CA LYS A 84 23.67 6.35 -13.82
C LYS A 84 22.68 7.46 -14.22
N ASP A 85 21.75 7.78 -13.34
CA ASP A 85 20.71 8.77 -13.58
C ASP A 85 21.25 10.20 -13.45
N ARG A 86 20.61 11.15 -14.13
CA ARG A 86 21.15 12.51 -14.29
C ARG A 86 20.66 13.42 -13.16
N TRP A 87 21.58 13.95 -12.35
CA TRP A 87 21.29 15.02 -11.41
C TRP A 87 21.24 16.38 -12.11
N ASN A 88 20.20 17.17 -11.84
CA ASN A 88 20.10 18.58 -12.20
C ASN A 88 20.13 19.44 -10.92
N PRO A 89 21.24 20.15 -10.65
CA PRO A 89 21.39 20.96 -9.44
C PRO A 89 20.52 22.22 -9.42
N ASP A 90 20.23 22.82 -10.58
CA ASP A 90 19.44 24.05 -10.69
C ASP A 90 17.99 23.78 -10.27
N MET A 91 17.45 22.64 -10.69
CA MET A 91 16.09 22.22 -10.35
C MET A 91 16.02 21.41 -9.05
N LYS A 92 17.17 20.97 -8.53
CA LYS A 92 17.30 19.99 -7.43
C LYS A 92 16.50 18.71 -7.70
N LEU A 93 16.64 18.16 -8.91
CA LEU A 93 15.92 16.97 -9.37
C LEU A 93 16.87 15.92 -9.95
N TRP A 94 16.57 14.65 -9.68
CA TRP A 94 17.15 13.50 -10.35
C TRP A 94 16.27 13.09 -11.51
N PHE A 95 16.84 12.87 -12.68
CA PHE A 95 16.15 12.31 -13.84
C PHE A 95 16.43 10.82 -13.90
N ILE A 96 15.45 10.03 -13.48
CA ILE A 96 15.56 8.58 -13.27
C ILE A 96 14.67 7.86 -14.26
N ARG A 97 15.13 6.72 -14.78
CA ARG A 97 14.29 5.87 -15.63
C ARG A 97 13.20 5.17 -14.83
N TYR A 98 11.95 5.38 -15.22
CA TYR A 98 10.78 4.85 -14.55
C TYR A 98 10.82 3.31 -14.54
N GLY A 99 10.61 2.71 -13.36
CA GLY A 99 10.64 1.26 -13.16
C GLY A 99 12.02 0.63 -12.93
N LYS A 100 13.12 1.41 -12.96
CA LYS A 100 14.49 0.90 -12.74
C LYS A 100 14.96 0.94 -11.29
N MET A 101 14.30 1.71 -10.42
CA MET A 101 14.47 1.64 -8.97
C MET A 101 13.46 0.70 -8.34
N LYS A 102 13.91 -0.16 -7.42
CA LYS A 102 13.10 -1.05 -6.60
C LYS A 102 13.38 -0.80 -5.12
#